data_AF-A0A519QG88-F1
#
_entry.id   AF-A0A519QG88-F1
#
_cell.length_a   1.000
_cell.length_b   1.000
_cell.length_c   1.000
_cell.angle_alpha   90.00
_cell.angle_beta   90.00
_cell.angle_gamma   90.00
#
_symmetry.space_group_name_H-M   'P 1'
#
loop_
_entity.id
_entity.type
_entity.pdbx_description
1 polymer ?
#
loop_
_entity_poly.entity_id
_entity_poly.type
_entity_poly.pdbx_seq_one_letter_code
_entity_poly.pdbx_strand_id
1 'polypeptide(L)'
;ITEDRPGEYIAWRAAEGSDIDHDGWIEFRDNPFGRGTEVRLFISYDPPAGAIGKVVAKVMQREPRVQARRELRRFKQLMETGEISTSKAPDAAPRASRHL
;
A
#
# COMPACT_ATOMS: atom_id res chain seq x y z
N ILE A 1 -9.50 -12.83 -6.33
CA ILE A 1 -10.43 -12.26 -5.32
C ILE A 1 -11.21 -13.40 -4.72
N THR A 2 -11.32 -13.43 -3.39
CA THR A 2 -12.01 -14.50 -2.64
C THR A 2 -13.32 -14.02 -2.03
N GLU A 3 -13.46 -12.72 -1.77
CA GLU A 3 -14.70 -12.09 -1.32
C GLU A 3 -14.75 -10.65 -1.86
N ASP A 4 -15.93 -10.21 -2.27
CA ASP A 4 -16.19 -8.84 -2.70
C ASP A 4 -17.57 -8.41 -2.19
N ARG A 5 -17.56 -7.49 -1.24
CA ARG A 5 -18.73 -6.77 -0.73
C ARG A 5 -18.58 -5.31 -1.12
N PRO A 6 -19.34 -4.84 -2.12
CA PRO A 6 -19.20 -3.48 -2.65
C PRO A 6 -19.24 -2.41 -1.56
N GLY A 7 -18.21 -1.57 -1.53
CA GLY A 7 -18.12 -0.45 -0.58
C GLY A 7 -17.79 -0.84 0.87
N GLU A 8 -17.61 -2.13 1.18
CA GLU A 8 -17.39 -2.60 2.55
C GLU A 8 -16.12 -3.43 2.69
N TYR A 9 -15.88 -4.41 1.80
CA TYR A 9 -14.86 -5.41 2.04
C TYR A 9 -14.42 -6.09 0.75
N ILE A 10 -13.10 -6.22 0.55
CA ILE A 10 -12.54 -7.01 -0.54
C ILE A 10 -11.44 -7.89 0.05
N ALA A 11 -11.51 -9.20 -0.20
CA ALA A 11 -10.48 -10.16 0.20
C ALA A 11 -9.85 -10.85 -1.02
N TRP A 12 -8.59 -11.23 -0.88
CA TRP A 12 -7.85 -11.93 -1.91
C TRP A 12 -6.89 -12.96 -1.33
N ARG A 13 -6.47 -13.85 -2.23
CA ARG A 13 -5.37 -14.79 -2.06
C ARG A 13 -4.57 -14.83 -3.36
N ALA A 14 -3.28 -15.07 -3.24
CA ALA A 14 -2.39 -15.31 -4.37
C ALA A 14 -2.93 -16.42 -5.28
N ALA A 15 -2.68 -16.28 -6.58
CA ALA A 15 -3.02 -17.30 -7.54
C ALA A 15 -2.07 -18.50 -7.41
N GLU A 16 -2.52 -19.66 -7.87
CA GLU A 16 -1.67 -20.84 -7.97
C GLU A 16 -0.45 -20.56 -8.85
N GLY A 17 0.74 -20.98 -8.40
CA GLY A 17 2.01 -20.71 -9.08
C GLY A 17 2.61 -19.33 -8.84
N SER A 18 2.08 -18.54 -7.89
CA SER A 18 2.70 -17.28 -7.46
C SER A 18 4.08 -17.54 -6.84
N ASP A 19 5.07 -16.73 -7.18
CA ASP A 19 6.42 -16.78 -6.59
C ASP A 19 6.42 -16.50 -5.08
N ILE A 20 5.40 -15.78 -4.60
CA ILE A 20 5.20 -15.42 -3.20
C ILE A 20 3.74 -15.66 -2.84
N ASP A 21 3.52 -16.50 -1.83
CA ASP A 21 2.20 -16.67 -1.23
C ASP A 21 1.84 -15.43 -0.42
N HIS A 22 0.66 -14.89 -0.70
CA HIS A 22 0.13 -13.74 0.00
C HIS A 22 -1.40 -13.79 -0.01
N ASP A 23 -1.98 -13.24 1.05
CA ASP A 23 -3.42 -13.08 1.17
C ASP A 23 -3.71 -11.81 1.96
N GLY A 24 -4.94 -11.35 1.89
CA GLY A 24 -5.30 -10.17 2.61
C GLY A 24 -6.72 -9.73 2.38
N TRP A 25 -7.03 -8.61 3.02
CA TRP A 25 -8.30 -7.95 2.85
C TRP A 25 -8.16 -6.44 3.09
N ILE A 26 -9.06 -5.70 2.47
CA ILE A 26 -9.30 -4.29 2.71
C ILE A 26 -10.74 -4.12 3.16
N GLU A 27 -10.94 -3.30 4.19
CA GLU A 27 -12.22 -3.02 4.78
C GLU A 27 -12.45 -1.51 4.85
N PHE A 28 -13.67 -1.10 4.51
CA PHE A 28 -14.13 0.27 4.53
C PHE A 28 -15.26 0.37 5.56
N ARG A 29 -15.14 1.30 6.50
CA ARG A 29 -16.17 1.56 7.51
C ARG A 29 -16.36 3.05 7.71
N ASP A 30 -17.54 3.43 8.17
CA ASP A 30 -17.75 4.80 8.64
C ASP A 30 -16.81 5.11 9.79
N ASN A 31 -16.19 6.29 9.73
CA ASN A 31 -15.34 6.76 10.81
C ASN A 31 -16.16 6.91 12.10
N PRO A 32 -15.74 6.30 13.22
CA PRO A 32 -16.44 6.40 14.51
C PRO A 32 -16.69 7.82 15.00
N PHE A 33 -15.88 8.79 14.55
CA PHE A 33 -15.99 10.21 14.93
C PHE A 33 -16.86 11.05 13.97
N GLY A 34 -17.60 10.39 13.07
CA GLY A 34 -18.71 11.02 12.32
C GLY A 34 -18.31 11.72 11.02
N ARG A 35 -17.08 11.55 10.52
CA ARG A 35 -16.70 12.06 9.19
C ARG A 35 -15.68 11.18 8.46
N GLY A 36 -16.03 10.83 7.23
CA GLY A 36 -15.19 10.10 6.30
C GLY A 36 -15.18 8.59 6.56
N THR A 37 -14.28 7.91 5.86
CA THR A 37 -14.17 6.45 5.89
C THR A 37 -12.88 6.04 6.58
N GLU A 38 -12.96 5.14 7.57
CA GLU A 38 -11.81 4.39 8.05
C GLU A 38 -11.53 3.24 7.08
N VAL A 39 -10.29 3.16 6.59
CA VAL A 39 -9.83 2.08 5.73
C VAL A 39 -8.83 1.23 6.50
N ARG A 40 -9.14 -0.05 6.64
CA ARG A 40 -8.30 -1.04 7.32
C ARG A 40 -7.77 -2.03 6.30
N LEU A 41 -6.47 -2.28 6.35
CA LEU A 41 -5.77 -3.18 5.44
C LEU A 41 -5.05 -4.25 6.25
N PHE A 42 -5.27 -5.50 5.88
CA PHE A 42 -4.50 -6.64 6.33
C PHE A 42 -3.85 -7.31 5.12
N ILE A 43 -2.56 -7.59 5.23
CA ILE A 43 -1.82 -8.36 4.23
C ILE A 43 -0.88 -9.32 4.97
N SER A 44 -0.95 -10.58 4.58
CA SER A 44 -0.01 -11.63 4.96
C SER A 44 0.89 -11.97 3.78
N TYR A 45 2.16 -12.22 4.06
CA TYR A 45 3.14 -12.72 3.10
C TYR A 45 3.85 -13.92 3.73
N ASP A 46 3.85 -15.05 3.04
CA ASP A 46 4.65 -16.21 3.40
C ASP A 46 5.88 -16.26 2.49
N PRO A 47 7.08 -15.90 3.00
CA PRO A 47 8.29 -15.99 2.22
C PRO A 47 8.65 -17.46 1.96
N PRO A 48 9.27 -17.78 0.81
CA PRO A 48 9.63 -19.16 0.46
C PRO A 48 10.51 -19.83 1.53
N ALA A 49 10.18 -21.08 1.85
CA ALA A 49 10.84 -21.85 2.90
C ALA A 49 12.26 -22.31 2.48
N GLY A 50 13.30 -21.75 3.09
CA GLY A 50 14.67 -22.26 2.96
C GLY A 50 15.78 -21.29 3.38
N ALA A 51 16.67 -21.76 4.28
CA ALA A 51 18.01 -21.29 4.74
C ALA A 51 18.30 -19.80 5.03
N ILE A 52 17.50 -18.85 4.56
CA ILE A 52 17.67 -17.40 4.70
C ILE A 52 16.85 -16.85 5.91
N GLY A 53 16.23 -17.78 6.66
CA GLY A 53 14.92 -17.63 7.30
C GLY A 53 14.79 -16.97 8.68
N LYS A 54 15.70 -16.08 9.12
CA LYS A 54 15.41 -15.24 10.31
C LYS A 54 15.74 -13.77 10.16
N VAL A 55 16.89 -13.43 9.55
CA VAL A 55 17.29 -12.04 9.37
C VAL A 55 16.50 -11.39 8.23
N VAL A 56 16.40 -12.06 7.08
CA VAL A 56 15.57 -11.59 5.95
C VAL A 56 14.11 -11.59 6.35
N ALA A 57 13.61 -12.62 7.04
CA ALA A 57 12.24 -12.63 7.53
C ALA A 57 11.92 -11.39 8.41
N LYS A 58 12.84 -10.95 9.28
CA LYS A 58 12.62 -9.76 10.12
C LYS A 58 12.67 -8.44 9.34
N VAL A 59 13.55 -8.33 8.35
CA VAL A 59 13.62 -7.17 7.44
C VAL A 59 12.36 -7.13 6.55
N MET A 60 12.05 -8.25 5.91
CA MET A 60 10.82 -8.51 5.16
C MET A 60 9.55 -8.46 6.02
N GLN A 61 9.61 -8.41 7.35
CA GLN A 61 8.43 -8.13 8.19
C GLN A 61 8.28 -6.63 8.49
N ARG A 62 9.40 -5.91 8.65
CA ARG A 62 9.39 -4.46 8.83
C ARG A 62 9.00 -3.73 7.55
N GLU A 63 9.54 -4.17 6.42
CA GLU A 63 9.34 -3.52 5.13
C GLU A 63 7.87 -3.51 4.69
N PRO A 64 7.09 -4.60 4.78
CA PRO A 64 5.68 -4.61 4.40
C PRO A 64 4.83 -3.69 5.25
N ARG A 65 5.12 -3.55 6.55
CA ARG A 65 4.41 -2.59 7.40
C ARG A 65 4.64 -1.16 6.95
N VAL A 66 5.88 -0.83 6.56
CA VAL A 66 6.22 0.50 6.02
C VAL A 66 5.58 0.70 4.65
N GLN A 67 5.63 -0.29 3.77
CA GLN A 67 5.00 -0.25 2.46
C GLN A 67 3.47 -0.10 2.57
N ALA A 68 2.80 -0.92 3.37
CA ALA A 68 1.35 -0.84 3.60
C ALA A 68 0.92 0.53 4.15
N ARG A 69 1.66 1.09 5.11
CA ARG A 69 1.39 2.45 5.62
C ARG A 69 1.56 3.52 4.53
N ARG A 70 2.59 3.38 3.69
CA ARG A 70 2.83 4.29 2.57
C ARG A 70 1.71 4.21 1.54
N GLU A 71 1.26 3.00 1.22
CA GLU A 71 0.17 2.79 0.27
C GLU A 71 -1.17 3.29 0.82
N LEU A 72 -1.50 3.06 2.09
CA LEU A 72 -2.69 3.66 2.73
C LEU A 72 -2.64 5.20 2.71
N ARG A 73 -1.46 5.80 2.91
CA ARG A 73 -1.29 7.26 2.83
C ARG A 73 -1.53 7.78 1.41
N ARG A 74 -0.98 7.10 0.40
CA ARG A 74 -1.17 7.45 -1.01
C ARG A 74 -2.62 7.28 -1.44
N PHE A 75 -3.25 6.18 -1.02
CA PHE A 75 -4.66 5.94 -1.24
C PHE A 75 -5.52 7.06 -0.65
N LYS A 76 -5.27 7.43 0.62
CA LYS A 76 -5.97 8.55 1.26
C LYS A 76 -5.83 9.85 0.47
N GLN A 77 -4.61 10.20 0.03
CA GLN A 77 -4.39 11.40 -0.79
C GLN A 77 -5.20 11.36 -2.08
N LEU A 78 -5.11 10.25 -2.83
CA LEU A 78 -5.85 10.09 -4.07
C LEU A 78 -7.36 10.24 -3.86
N MET A 79 -7.91 9.61 -2.83
CA MET A 79 -9.35 9.66 -2.56
C MET A 79 -9.83 11.02 -2.06
N GLU A 80 -9.03 11.74 -1.30
CA GLU A 80 -9.43 13.03 -0.70
C GLU A 80 -9.13 14.24 -1.58
N THR A 81 -8.10 14.17 -2.42
CA THR A 81 -7.63 15.31 -3.22
C THR A 81 -7.59 15.03 -4.72
N GLY A 82 -7.82 13.79 -5.16
CA GLY A 82 -7.68 13.39 -6.56
C GLY A 82 -6.23 13.22 -7.03
N GLU A 83 -5.24 13.40 -6.15
CA GLU A 83 -3.82 13.42 -6.50
C GLU A 83 -2.97 12.69 -5.47
N ILE A 84 -1.84 12.13 -5.89
CA ILE A 84 -0.82 11.58 -4.98
C ILE A 84 0.36 12.55 -4.93
N SER A 85 0.56 13.20 -3.78
CA SER A 85 1.65 14.17 -3.63
C SER A 85 3.00 13.48 -3.76
N THR A 86 3.86 13.99 -4.65
CA THR A 86 5.22 13.51 -4.87
C THR A 86 6.24 14.59 -4.51
N SER A 87 7.38 14.19 -3.97
CA SER A 87 8.53 15.07 -3.76
C SER A 87 9.39 15.23 -5.02
N LYS A 88 9.06 14.53 -6.12
CA LYS A 88 9.70 14.74 -7.41
C LYS A 88 9.39 16.17 -7.83
N ALA A 89 10.43 17.00 -8.00
CA ALA A 89 10.25 18.30 -8.60
C ALA A 89 9.54 18.11 -9.95
N PRO A 90 8.56 18.95 -10.31
CA PRO A 90 8.07 18.98 -11.68
C PRO A 90 9.27 19.13 -12.62
N ASP A 91 9.21 18.59 -13.83
CA ASP A 91 10.21 18.87 -14.86
C ASP A 91 10.19 20.38 -15.12
N ALA A 92 10.95 21.11 -14.32
CA ALA A 92 11.09 22.54 -14.42
C ALA A 92 11.88 22.76 -15.71
N ALA A 93 11.28 23.51 -16.64
CA ALA A 93 11.99 24.02 -17.80
C ALA A 93 13.37 24.55 -17.36
N PRO A 94 14.45 24.29 -18.12
CA PRO A 94 15.81 24.61 -17.72
C PRO A 94 15.84 26.07 -17.25
N ARG A 95 16.31 26.29 -16.01
CA ARG A 95 16.44 27.64 -15.46
C ARG A 95 17.29 28.42 -16.45
N ALA A 96 16.70 29.43 -17.10
CA ALA A 96 17.41 30.28 -18.03
C ALA A 96 18.69 30.77 -17.35
N SER A 97 19.82 30.55 -18.00
CA SER A 97 21.12 31.01 -17.53
C SER A 97 21.06 32.52 -17.35
N ARG A 98 21.13 32.96 -16.08
CA ARG A 98 21.22 34.38 -15.76
C ARG A 98 22.61 34.84 -16.16
N HIS A 99 22.73 35.36 -17.38
CA HIS A 99 23.94 36.03 -17.82
C HIS A 99 24.14 37.28 -16.94
N LEU A 100 25.30 37.32 -16.28
CA LEU A 100 25.89 38.52 -15.69
C LEU A 100 26.58 39.31 -16.81
#